data_AF-A0A6G3X5S4-F1
#
_entry.id   AF-A0A6G3X5S4-F1
#
_cell.length_a   1.000
_cell.length_b   1.000
_cell.length_c   1.000
_cell.angle_alpha   90.00
_cell.angle_beta   90.00
_cell.angle_gamma   90.00
#
_symmetry.space_group_name_H-M   'P 1'
#
loop_
_entity.id
_entity.type
_entity.pdbx_description
1 polymer ?
#
loop_
_entity_poly.entity_id
_entity_poly.type
_entity_poly.pdbx_seq_one_letter_code
_entity_poly.pdbx_strand_id
1 'polypeptide(L)' 'IVSLAIPPLVGGLVTMSWWGAATAFFWGSLVRVALLHHVTWSINSICHAVGKRPFKSRDRSGNVWWLAVLS' A
#
# COMPACT_ATOMS: atom_id res chain seq x y z
N ILE A 1 6.58 -12.91 5.76
CA ILE A 1 8.06 -13.09 5.84
C ILE A 1 8.69 -13.01 4.45
N VAL A 2 8.35 -13.90 3.50
CA VAL A 2 8.90 -13.88 2.12
C VAL A 2 8.82 -12.51 1.46
N SER A 3 7.65 -11.86 1.53
CA SER A 3 7.42 -10.53 0.95
C SER A 3 8.30 -9.40 1.52
N LEU A 4 8.81 -9.59 2.75
CA LEU A 4 9.71 -8.65 3.43
C LEU A 4 11.19 -9.00 3.19
N ALA A 5 11.51 -10.28 3.01
CA ALA A 5 12.88 -10.79 2.87
C ALA A 5 13.40 -10.76 1.43
N ILE A 6 12.54 -10.91 0.42
CA ILE A 6 12.95 -10.89 -0.99
C ILE A 6 13.66 -9.57 -1.36
N PRO A 7 13.12 -8.38 -1.06
CA PRO A 7 13.77 -7.12 -1.46
C PRO A 7 15.20 -6.94 -0.93
N PRO A 8 15.51 -7.11 0.39
CA PRO A 8 16.90 -7.03 0.86
C PRO A 8 17.81 -8.10 0.26
N LEU A 9 17.32 -9.32 0.05
CA LEU A 9 18.13 -10.39 -0.55
C LEU A 9 18.52 -10.02 -1.98
N VAL A 10 17.56 -9.57 -2.79
CA VAL A 10 17.82 -9.15 -4.18
C VAL A 10 18.72 -7.92 -4.21
N GLY A 11 18.42 -6.89 -3.42
CA GLY A 11 19.24 -5.67 -3.37
C GLY A 11 20.67 -5.93 -2.91
N GLY A 12 20.85 -6.78 -1.89
CA GLY A 12 22.15 -7.21 -1.39
C GLY A 12 22.95 -8.00 -2.42
N LEU A 13 22.32 -8.96 -3.11
CA LEU A 13 22.99 -9.81 -4.10
C LEU A 13 23.32 -9.06 -5.39
N VAL A 14 22.43 -8.20 -5.89
CA VAL A 14 22.66 -7.42 -7.12
C VAL A 14 23.78 -6.39 -6.94
N THR A 15 23.83 -5.74 -5.78
CA THR A 15 24.83 -4.71 -5.48
C THR A 15 26.07 -5.25 -4.77
N MET A 16 26.06 -6.52 -4.37
CA MET A 16 27.07 -7.16 -3.51
C MET A 16 27.40 -6.32 -2.27
N SER A 17 26.39 -5.70 -1.66
CA SER A 17 26.57 -4.71 -0.59
C SER A 17 25.47 -4.75 0.47
N TRP A 18 25.86 -4.59 1.73
CA TRP A 18 24.94 -4.44 2.86
C TRP A 18 24.09 -3.17 2.76
N TRP A 19 24.63 -2.10 2.18
CA TRP A 19 23.88 -0.87 1.96
C TRP A 19 22.78 -1.06 0.92
N GLY A 20 23.04 -1.83 -0.14
CA GLY A 20 22.03 -2.22 -1.12
C GLY A 20 20.93 -3.08 -0.51
N ALA A 21 21.28 -4.01 0.38
CA ALA A 21 20.30 -4.80 1.13
C ALA A 21 19.41 -3.91 2.02
N ALA A 22 20.02 -2.98 2.78
CA ALA A 22 19.30 -2.11 3.71
C ALA A 22 18.33 -1.15 2.98
N THR A 23 18.80 -0.52 1.91
CA THR A 23 17.98 0.39 1.11
C THR A 23 16.84 -0.34 0.40
N ALA A 24 17.09 -1.55 -0.14
CA ALA A 24 16.06 -2.38 -0.74
C ALA A 24 15.04 -2.89 0.29
N PHE A 25 15.46 -3.21 1.51
CA PHE A 25 14.52 -3.53 2.60
C PHE A 25 13.63 -2.35 2.95
N PHE A 26 14.21 -1.16 3.11
CA PHE A 26 13.45 0.02 3.49
C PHE A 26 12.39 0.37 2.44
N TRP A 27 12.78 0.50 1.18
CA TRP A 27 11.86 0.92 0.11
C TRP A 27 10.98 -0.23 -0.40
N GLY A 28 11.61 -1.36 -0.73
CA GLY A 28 10.94 -2.51 -1.35
C GLY A 28 10.08 -3.32 -0.38
N SER A 29 10.33 -3.22 0.93
CA SER A 29 9.53 -3.89 1.96
C SER A 29 8.72 -2.92 2.80
N LEU A 30 9.37 -2.07 3.61
CA LEU A 30 8.67 -1.28 4.63
C LEU A 30 7.77 -0.21 4.02
N VAL A 31 8.31 0.68 3.19
CA VAL A 31 7.56 1.77 2.56
C VAL A 31 6.45 1.21 1.67
N ARG A 32 6.76 0.20 0.84
CA ARG A 32 5.78 -0.48 -0.02
C ARG A 32 4.60 -1.01 0.78
N VAL A 33 4.86 -1.74 1.86
CA VAL A 33 3.82 -2.33 2.71
C VAL A 33 3.03 -1.25 3.43
N ALA A 34 3.68 -0.22 3.95
CA ALA A 34 3.02 0.90 4.62
C ALA A 34 2.06 1.62 3.67
N LEU A 35 2.50 1.97 2.46
CA LEU A 35 1.66 2.61 1.45
C LEU A 35 0.49 1.73 1.04
N LEU A 36 0.73 0.44 0.76
CA LEU A 36 -0.33 -0.49 0.37
C LEU A 36 -1.41 -0.60 1.45
N HIS A 37 -1.03 -0.71 2.72
CA HIS A 37 -1.99 -0.75 3.82
C HIS A 37 -2.74 0.57 3.97
N HIS A 38 -2.06 1.71 3.87
CA HIS A 38 -2.72 3.02 3.96
C HIS A 38 -3.74 3.21 2.84
N VAL A 39 -3.43 2.83 1.60
CA VAL A 39 -4.38 2.90 0.48
C VAL A 39 -5.58 2.00 0.75
N THR A 40 -5.32 0.75 1.15
CA THR A 40 -6.39 -0.23 1.42
C THR A 40 -7.32 0.25 2.54
N TRP A 41 -6.77 0.71 3.66
CA TRP A 41 -7.55 1.21 4.79
C TRP A 41 -8.22 2.55 4.51
N SER A 42 -7.67 3.34 3.58
CA SER A 42 -8.30 4.58 3.13
C SER A 42 -9.63 4.31 2.44
N ILE A 43 -9.83 3.16 1.78
CA ILE A 43 -11.17 2.79 1.27
C ILE A 43 -12.19 2.74 2.41
N ASN A 44 -11.86 2.02 3.49
CA ASN A 44 -12.76 1.85 4.63
C ASN A 44 -13.00 3.16 5.40
N SER A 45 -12.08 4.11 5.31
CA SER A 45 -12.18 5.40 6.00
C SER A 45 -12.81 6.48 5.12
N ILE A 46 -12.15 6.82 4.01
CA ILE A 46 -12.50 7.94 3.13
C ILE A 46 -13.86 7.68 2.47
N CYS A 47 -14.10 6.51 1.88
CA CYS A 47 -15.38 6.23 1.22
C CYS A 47 -16.57 6.25 2.19
N HIS A 48 -16.35 6.00 3.49
CA HIS A 48 -17.39 6.09 4.51
C HIS A 48 -17.55 7.50 5.11
N ALA A 49 -16.51 8.33 5.05
CA ALA A 49 -16.52 9.71 5.51
C ALA A 49 -17.03 10.69 4.44
N VAL A 50 -16.61 10.50 3.19
CA VAL A 50 -16.87 11.39 2.05
C VAL A 50 -17.12 10.57 0.78
N GLY A 51 -18.08 10.99 -0.05
CA GLY A 51 -18.35 10.32 -1.33
C GLY A 51 -19.80 10.43 -1.78
N LYS A 52 -20.04 10.22 -3.08
CA LYS A 52 -21.39 10.21 -3.65
C LYS A 52 -22.07 8.87 -3.36
N ARG A 53 -23.35 8.88 -3.00
CA ARG A 53 -24.13 7.66 -2.71
C ARG A 53 -25.32 7.52 -3.68
N PRO A 54 -25.08 7.20 -4.96
CA PRO A 54 -26.16 7.09 -5.95
C PRO A 54 -27.04 5.86 -5.73
N PHE A 55 -26.55 4.84 -5.00
CA PHE A 55 -27.27 3.60 -4.72
C PHE A 55 -27.76 3.56 -3.27
N LYS A 56 -28.93 2.96 -3.04
CA LYS A 56 -29.45 2.74 -1.70
C LYS A 56 -28.69 1.60 -1.03
N SER A 57 -27.83 1.94 -0.07
CA SER A 57 -27.12 0.98 0.78
C SER A 57 -27.56 1.08 2.24
N ARG A 58 -27.37 0.01 3.01
CA ARG A 58 -27.58 0.01 4.47
C ARG A 58 -26.43 0.71 5.21
N ASP A 59 -25.27 0.83 4.58
CA ASP A 59 -24.10 1.48 5.16
C ASP A 59 -23.89 2.91 4.64
N ARG A 60 -22.86 3.58 5.18
CA ARG A 60 -22.44 4.92 4.75
C ARG A 60 -21.38 4.90 3.64
N SER A 61 -21.21 3.78 2.93
CA SER A 61 -20.25 3.72 1.83
C SER A 61 -20.64 4.70 0.72
N GLY A 62 -19.64 5.34 0.11
CA GLY A 62 -19.81 6.30 -0.96
C GLY A 62 -18.69 6.20 -1.98
N ASN A 63 -18.96 6.64 -3.20
CA ASN A 63 -18.04 6.53 -4.32
C ASN A 63 -17.08 7.71 -4.35
N VAL A 64 -15.78 7.41 -4.30
CA VAL A 64 -14.67 8.35 -4.42
C VAL A 64 -13.79 7.90 -5.59
N TRP A 65 -14.09 8.40 -6.79
CA TRP A 65 -13.54 7.85 -8.03
C TRP A 65 -12.01 7.91 -8.12
N TRP A 66 -11.37 8.96 -7.59
CA TRP A 66 -9.92 9.13 -7.69
C TRP A 66 -9.17 8.10 -6.84
N LEU A 67 -9.81 7.58 -5.79
CA LEU A 67 -9.20 6.58 -4.91
C LEU A 67 -9.07 5.23 -5.62
N ALA A 68 -9.92 4.96 -6.62
CA ALA A 68 -9.87 3.76 -7.45
C ALA A 68 -8.61 3.66 -8.32
N VAL A 69 -7.90 4.77 -8.57
CA VAL A 69 -6.62 4.76 -9.30
C VAL A 69 -5.49 4.21 -8.44
N LEU A 70 -5.60 4.37 -7.12
CA LEU A 70 -4.56 3.97 -6.17
C LEU A 70 -4.79 2.55 -5.63
N SER A 71 -6.04 2.07 -5.59
CA SER A 71 -6.47 0.82 -4.97
C SER A 71 -6.58 -0.35 -5.93
#